data_AF-A0A165SNK5-F1
#
_entry.id   AF-A0A165SNK5-F1
#
_cell.length_a   1.000
_cell.length_b   1.000
_cell.length_c   1.000
_cell.angle_alpha   90.00
_cell.angle_beta   90.00
_cell.angle_gamma   90.00
#
_symmetry.space_group_name_H-M   'P 1'
#
loop_
_entity.id
_entity.type
_entity.pdbx_description
1 polymer ?
#
loop_
_entity_poly.entity_id
_entity_poly.type
_entity_poly.pdbx_seq_one_letter_code
_entity_poly.pdbx_strand_id
1 'polypeptide(L)' 'MGIGGISVWQLLIILAIVVMLFGTKRLRTLGSDLGSAVKGFRSSMSEDDKADPQEQAATEEEAKDK' A
#
# COMPACT_ATOMS: atom_id res chain seq x y z
N MET A 1 8.19 -28.32 16.59
CA MET A 1 7.66 -28.23 15.21
C MET A 1 6.94 -26.89 15.06
N GLY A 2 7.67 -25.78 15.19
CA GLY A 2 7.12 -24.43 15.14
C GLY A 2 7.34 -23.79 13.77
N ILE A 3 6.60 -22.73 13.50
CA ILE A 3 6.67 -21.86 12.31
C ILE A 3 8.08 -21.28 12.00
N GLY A 4 9.09 -21.52 12.85
CA GLY A 4 10.48 -21.11 12.66
C GLY A 4 11.27 -21.90 11.60
N GLY A 5 10.65 -22.85 10.90
CA GLY A 5 11.25 -23.58 9.78
C GLY A 5 10.93 -23.01 8.39
N ILE A 6 10.04 -22.01 8.31
CA ILE A 6 9.66 -21.38 7.05
C ILE A 6 10.76 -20.42 6.65
N SER A 7 11.72 -20.92 5.88
CA SER A 7 12.78 -20.10 5.31
C SER A 7 12.18 -19.09 4.33
N VAL A 8 12.70 -17.85 4.33
CA VAL A 8 12.30 -16.79 3.38
C VAL A 8 12.36 -17.31 1.93
N TRP A 9 13.29 -18.22 1.63
CA TRP A 9 13.41 -18.89 0.33
C TRP A 9 12.19 -19.75 -0.04
N GLN A 10 11.55 -20.41 0.93
CA GLN A 10 10.35 -21.22 0.69
C GLN A 10 9.14 -20.31 0.40
N LEU A 11 9.02 -19.19 1.12
CA LEU A 11 7.97 -18.19 0.87
C LEU A 11 8.07 -17.61 -0.53
N LEU A 12 9.28 -17.33 -1.03
CA LEU A 12 9.46 -16.86 -2.41
C LEU A 12 9.02 -17.89 -3.45
N ILE A 13 9.31 -19.17 -3.23
CA ILE A 13 8.88 -20.25 -4.14
C ILE A 13 7.35 -20.36 -4.14
N ILE A 14 6.72 -20.32 -2.96
CA ILE A 14 5.26 -20.37 -2.84
C ILE A 14 4.63 -19.13 -3.52
N LEU A 15 5.19 -17.95 -3.30
CA LEU A 15 4.74 -16.71 -3.92
C LEU A 15 4.82 -16.81 -5.46
N ALA A 16 5.92 -17.35 -6.00
CA ALA A 16 6.08 -17.55 -7.44
C ALA A 16 4.99 -18.47 -8.01
N ILE A 17 4.65 -19.57 -7.31
CA ILE A 17 3.57 -20.48 -7.71
C ILE A 17 2.23 -19.75 -7.71
N VAL A 18 1.91 -19.00 -6.64
CA VAL A 18 0.67 -18.22 -6.55
C VAL A 18 0.57 -17.20 -7.69
N VAL A 19 1.66 -16.48 -7.98
CA VAL A 19 1.73 -15.53 -9.10
C VAL A 19 1.51 -16.23 -10.44
N MET A 20 2.03 -17.45 -10.61
CA MET A 20 1.88 -18.21 -11.87
C MET A 20 0.46 -18.76 -12.06
N LEU A 21 -0.20 -19.18 -10.98
CA LEU A 21 -1.59 -19.68 -11.03
C LEU A 21 -2.61 -18.58 -11.28
N PHE A 22 -2.48 -17.46 -10.56
CA PHE A 22 -3.43 -16.34 -10.66
C PHE A 22 -3.08 -15.37 -11.80
N GLY A 23 -1.82 -15.39 -12.26
CA GLY A 23 -1.29 -14.47 -13.25
C GLY A 23 -1.03 -13.06 -12.70
N THR A 24 -0.02 -12.39 -13.25
CA THR A 24 0.38 -11.04 -12.81
C THR A 24 -0.70 -9.97 -13.04
N LYS A 25 -1.58 -10.16 -14.03
CA LYS A 25 -2.67 -9.21 -14.32
C LYS A 25 -3.69 -9.14 -13.18
N ARG A 26 -4.15 -10.29 -12.66
CA ARG A 26 -5.12 -10.34 -11.55
C ARG A 26 -4.52 -9.86 -10.23
N LEU A 27 -3.27 -10.25 -9.96
CA LEU A 27 -2.54 -9.76 -8.79
C LEU A 27 -2.32 -8.25 -8.84
N ARG A 28 -2.04 -7.67 -10.01
CA ARG A 28 -1.85 -6.22 -10.15
C ARG A 28 -3.15 -5.46 -9.94
N THR A 29 -4.27 -5.90 -10.50
CA THR A 29 -5.55 -5.22 -10.31
C THR A 29 -5.99 -5.27 -8.85
N LEU A 30 -6.01 -6.47 -8.25
CA LEU A 30 -6.39 -6.65 -6.85
C LEU A 30 -5.38 -6.01 -5.89
N GLY A 31 -4.09 -6.10 -6.20
CA GLY A 31 -3.03 -5.47 -5.41
C GLY A 31 -3.04 -3.95 -5.47
N SER A 32 -3.46 -3.35 -6.59
CA SER A 32 -3.63 -1.90 -6.71
C SER A 32 -4.80 -1.40 -5.85
N ASP A 33 -5.92 -2.12 -5.85
CA ASP A 33 -7.11 -1.74 -5.09
C ASP A 33 -6.86 -1.89 -3.58
N LEU A 34 -6.31 -3.04 -3.16
CA LEU A 34 -5.92 -3.30 -1.78
C LEU A 34 -4.77 -2.39 -1.34
N GLY A 35 -3.80 -2.15 -2.21
CA GLY A 35 -2.66 -1.28 -1.94
C GLY A 35 -3.08 0.16 -1.73
N SER A 36 -4.06 0.66 -2.49
CA SER A 36 -4.59 2.01 -2.32
C SER A 36 -5.33 2.18 -1.00
N ALA A 37 -6.13 1.18 -0.61
CA ALA A 37 -6.81 1.17 0.69
C ALA A 37 -5.83 1.12 1.88
N VAL A 38 -4.81 0.25 1.79
CA VAL A 38 -3.77 0.14 2.82
C VAL A 38 -2.89 1.40 2.87
N LYS A 39 -2.62 2.04 1.73
CA LYS A 39 -1.87 3.30 1.65
C LYS A 39 -2.62 4.42 2.38
N GLY A 40 -3.93 4.57 2.14
CA GLY A 40 -4.75 5.55 2.86
C GLY A 40 -4.78 5.29 4.36
N PHE A 41 -4.95 4.02 4.76
CA PHE A 41 -4.88 3.63 6.18
C PHE A 41 -3.53 3.97 6.82
N ARG A 42 -2.42 3.68 6.13
CA ARG A 42 -1.09 4.00 6.64
C ARG A 42 -0.80 5.49 6.67
N SER A 43 -1.28 6.26 5.71
CA SER A 43 -1.19 7.73 5.71
C SER A 43 -1.93 8.31 6.90
N SER A 44 -3.21 7.98 7.09
CA SER A 44 -3.98 8.48 8.24
C SER A 44 -3.37 8.08 9.59
N MET A 45 -2.88 6.86 9.72
CA MET A 45 -2.22 6.41 10.94
C MET A 45 -0.84 7.05 11.16
N SER A 46 -0.18 7.51 10.10
CA SER A 46 1.08 8.27 10.20
C SER A 46 0.85 9.77 10.40
N GLU A 47 -0.31 10.29 9.97
CA GLU A 47 -0.77 11.67 10.21
C GLU A 47 -1.24 11.86 11.65
N ASP A 48 -1.87 10.85 12.26
CA ASP A 48 -2.19 10.84 13.70
C ASP A 48 -0.93 10.89 14.58
N ASP A 49 0.16 10.26 14.12
CA ASP A 49 1.48 10.29 14.77
C ASP A 49 2.25 11.61 14.49
N LYS A 50 1.75 12.46 13.58
CA LYS A 50 2.42 13.69 13.07
C LYS A 50 1.55 14.97 13.11
N ALA A 51 0.52 15.05 13.95
CA ALA A 51 -0.06 16.33 14.36
C ALA A 51 0.83 16.87 15.50
N ASP A 52 1.76 17.81 15.26
CA ASP A 52 1.55 19.25 15.04
C ASP A 52 2.83 19.90 14.39
N PRO A 53 2.79 21.10 13.79
CA PRO A 53 2.17 21.47 12.50
C PRO A 53 3.19 22.12 11.55
N GLN A 54 3.04 21.94 10.22
CA GLN A 54 3.29 22.97 9.18
C GLN A 54 3.40 22.35 7.78
N GLU A 55 2.42 22.72 6.95
CA GLU A 55 2.61 23.19 5.58
C GLU A 55 3.13 22.22 4.49
N GLN A 56 2.21 21.90 3.58
CA GLN A 56 2.37 21.80 2.12
C GLN A 56 0.96 21.55 1.57
N ALA A 57 0.11 22.56 1.28
CA ALA A 57 0.24 23.64 0.31
C ALA A 57 0.64 23.16 -1.09
N ALA A 58 -0.35 22.95 -1.96
CA ALA A 58 -0.53 23.65 -3.24
C ALA A 58 -1.44 22.87 -4.20
N THR A 59 -2.14 23.63 -5.05
CA THR A 59 -3.13 23.25 -6.08
C THR A 59 -4.55 23.22 -5.47
N GLU A 60 -5.41 24.24 -5.62
CA GLU A 60 -5.76 24.91 -6.86
C GLU A 60 -6.05 26.41 -6.68
N GLU A 61 -5.59 27.16 -7.68
CA GLU A 61 -5.69 28.60 -7.91
C GLU A 61 -7.08 28.95 -8.51
N GLU A 62 -7.50 30.21 -8.36
CA GLU A 62 -8.61 30.89 -9.05
C GLU A 62 -10.08 30.52 -8.74
N ALA A 63 -10.69 31.31 -7.85
CA ALA A 63 -11.89 32.10 -8.21
C ALA A 63 -12.01 33.28 -7.24
N LYS A 64 -11.42 34.39 -7.65
CA LYS A 64 -11.40 35.70 -7.01
C LYS A 64 -12.76 36.39 -7.22
N ASP A 65 -13.31 36.88 -6.12
CA ASP A 65 -14.01 38.17 -5.98
C ASP A 65 -15.29 38.43 -6.79
N LYS A 66 -16.37 38.59 -6.03
CA LYS A 66 -17.53 39.49 -6.24
C LYS A 66 -18.74 39.02 -7.05
#